data_AF-A0A955BJH6-F1
#
_entry.id   AF-A0A955BJH6-F1
#
_cell.length_a   1.000
_cell.length_b   1.000
_cell.length_c   1.000
_cell.angle_alpha   90.00
_cell.angle_beta   90.00
_cell.angle_gamma   90.00
#
_symmetry.space_group_name_H-M   'P 1'
#
loop_
_entity.id
_entity.type
_entity.pdbx_description
1 polymer ?
#
loop_
_entity_poly.entity_id
_entity_poly.type
_entity_poly.pdbx_seq_one_letter_code
_entity_poly.pdbx_strand_id
1 'polypeptide(L)'
;MPLTDVAYQQCISPSCQATYGVEQVLTACPKCRGLLDVRYDWDRAQPPRSLRHFEEMWSRRHEPLRFSGVWRFHELLPFAKPETVVTVGEGQTLLQQADSVAEFVGVDRGRLYLQYEGMNPSGSFKDNGM
;
A
#
# COMPACT_ATOMS: atom_id res chain seq x y z
N MET A 1 1.24 24.46 5.16
CA MET A 1 0.97 23.46 6.23
C MET A 1 1.55 22.14 5.78
N PRO A 2 2.23 21.38 6.65
CA PRO A 2 2.90 20.16 6.23
C PRO A 2 1.87 19.11 5.77
N LEU A 3 2.19 18.40 4.68
CA LEU A 3 1.38 17.31 4.11
C LEU A 3 1.18 16.12 5.05
N THR A 4 1.89 16.08 6.19
CA THR A 4 1.80 15.01 7.18
C THR A 4 0.45 14.96 7.88
N ASP A 5 -0.29 16.07 7.96
CA ASP A 5 -1.57 16.12 8.69
C ASP A 5 -2.77 15.61 7.86
N VAL A 6 -2.57 15.20 6.60
CA VAL A 6 -3.65 14.59 5.80
C VAL A 6 -3.80 13.09 6.06
N ALA A 7 -2.78 12.45 6.66
CA ALA A 7 -2.84 11.08 7.14
C ALA A 7 -2.64 11.07 8.66
N TYR A 8 -3.35 10.19 9.36
CA TYR A 8 -3.29 10.11 10.82
C TYR A 8 -3.64 8.70 11.29
N GLN A 9 -3.21 8.34 12.48
CA GLN A 9 -3.64 7.09 13.10
C GLN A 9 -4.98 7.30 13.82
N GLN A 10 -5.92 6.38 13.66
CA GLN A 10 -7.21 6.39 14.36
C GLN A 10 -7.44 5.05 15.04
N CYS A 11 -7.88 5.07 16.30
CA CYS A 11 -8.31 3.86 16.97
C CYS A 11 -9.54 3.24 16.30
N ILE A 12 -9.45 1.95 15.98
CA ILE A 12 -10.53 1.22 15.31
C ILE A 12 -11.78 1.03 16.19
N SER A 13 -11.64 1.16 17.51
CA SER A 13 -12.76 0.99 18.44
C SER A 13 -13.79 2.11 18.22
N PRO A 14 -15.06 1.79 17.91
CA PRO A 14 -16.10 2.80 17.67
C PRO A 14 -16.38 3.71 18.88
N SER A 15 -16.15 3.22 20.10
CA SER A 15 -16.33 4.00 21.33
C SER A 15 -15.13 4.88 21.68
N CYS A 16 -13.95 4.64 21.08
CA CYS A 16 -12.73 5.39 21.37
C CYS A 16 -12.43 6.44 20.30
N GLN A 17 -12.28 6.02 19.04
CA GLN A 17 -11.99 6.88 17.88
C GLN A 17 -10.86 7.91 18.05
N ALA A 18 -9.97 7.72 19.03
CA ALA A 18 -8.88 8.64 19.31
C ALA A 18 -7.91 8.70 18.14
N THR A 19 -7.42 9.91 17.83
CA THR A 19 -6.50 10.17 16.74
C THR A 19 -5.10 10.53 17.24
N TYR A 20 -4.09 10.18 16.44
CA TYR A 20 -2.67 10.41 16.71
C TYR A 20 -1.93 10.76 15.41
N GLY A 21 -0.77 11.42 15.51
CA GLY A 21 0.05 11.75 14.33
C GLY A 21 0.52 10.49 13.61
N VAL A 22 0.63 10.54 12.27
CA VAL A 22 1.00 9.36 11.46
C VAL A 22 2.43 8.89 11.73
N GLU A 23 3.31 9.82 12.06
CA GLU A 23 4.71 9.57 12.46
C GLU A 23 4.89 8.99 13.87
N GLN A 24 3.83 8.89 14.68
CA GLN A 24 3.97 8.31 16.03
C GLN A 24 4.14 6.79 15.97
N VAL A 25 5.13 6.25 16.66
CA VAL A 25 5.35 4.79 16.73
C VAL A 25 4.48 4.20 17.85
N LEU A 26 3.24 3.84 17.50
CA LEU A 26 2.27 3.25 18.43
C LEU A 26 1.88 1.83 17.98
N THR A 27 1.96 0.86 18.90
CA THR A 27 1.53 -0.53 18.63
C THR A 27 0.11 -0.82 19.10
N ALA A 28 -0.48 0.08 19.90
CA ALA A 28 -1.85 0.02 20.37
C ALA A 28 -2.31 1.42 20.79
N CYS A 29 -3.63 1.66 20.78
CA CYS A 29 -4.23 2.90 21.25
C CYS A 29 -3.89 3.17 22.73
N PRO A 30 -3.23 4.30 23.05
CA PRO A 30 -2.94 4.67 24.45
C PRO A 30 -4.16 4.77 25.38
N LYS A 31 -5.36 5.03 24.84
CA LYS A 31 -6.57 5.22 25.65
C LYS A 31 -7.30 3.91 25.98
N CYS A 32 -7.43 3.00 25.01
CA CYS A 32 -8.27 1.80 25.16
C CYS A 32 -7.56 0.50 24.79
N ARG A 33 -6.27 0.55 24.41
CA ARG A 33 -5.45 -0.59 23.99
C ARG A 33 -5.92 -1.32 22.72
N GLY A 34 -6.92 -0.78 22.02
CA GLY A 34 -7.36 -1.28 20.71
C GLY A 34 -6.33 -1.03 19.60
N LEU A 35 -6.53 -1.65 18.44
CA LEU A 35 -5.69 -1.42 17.26
C LEU A 35 -5.86 0.01 16.72
N LEU A 36 -4.85 0.45 15.98
CA LEU A 36 -4.83 1.71 15.24
C LEU A 36 -4.84 1.39 13.75
N ASP A 37 -5.55 2.20 12.98
CA ASP A 37 -5.59 2.17 11.52
C ASP A 37 -5.09 3.51 10.97
N VAL A 38 -4.50 3.51 9.78
CA VAL A 38 -4.09 4.75 9.10
C VAL A 38 -5.29 5.28 8.34
N ARG A 39 -5.72 6.49 8.69
CA ARG A 39 -6.83 7.22 8.08
C ARG A 39 -6.31 8.42 7.31
N TYR A 40 -7.13 8.87 6.38
CA TYR A 40 -6.83 9.99 5.51
C TYR A 40 -7.99 10.96 5.48
N ASP A 41 -7.66 12.23 5.45
CA ASP A 41 -8.56 13.31 5.04
C ASP A 41 -8.50 13.42 3.52
N TRP A 42 -9.33 12.65 2.82
CA TRP A 42 -9.30 12.56 1.36
C TRP A 42 -9.70 13.86 0.66
N ASP A 43 -10.55 14.67 1.29
CA ASP A 43 -10.97 15.98 0.78
C ASP A 43 -9.79 16.95 0.69
N ARG A 44 -8.86 16.86 1.66
CA ARG A 44 -7.61 17.62 1.68
C ARG A 44 -6.47 16.95 0.91
N ALA A 45 -6.38 15.62 0.93
CA ALA A 45 -5.30 14.87 0.28
C ALA A 45 -5.38 14.94 -1.26
N GLN A 46 -6.59 15.03 -1.81
CA GLN A 46 -6.85 15.18 -3.25
C GLN A 46 -6.00 14.25 -4.14
N PRO A 47 -6.02 12.92 -3.91
CA PRO A 47 -5.24 12.00 -4.71
C PRO A 47 -5.69 11.99 -6.19
N PRO A 48 -4.87 11.46 -7.11
CA PRO A 48 -5.25 11.29 -8.50
C PRO A 48 -6.61 10.57 -8.62
N ARG A 49 -7.51 11.13 -9.42
CA ARG A 49 -8.90 10.64 -9.57
C ARG A 49 -9.04 9.42 -10.48
N SER A 50 -7.96 8.94 -11.08
CA SER A 50 -7.98 7.85 -12.05
C SER A 50 -6.72 6.99 -11.94
N LEU A 51 -6.90 5.68 -12.08
CA LEU A 51 -5.81 4.71 -12.11
C LEU A 51 -4.84 4.94 -13.28
N ARG A 52 -5.31 5.58 -14.37
CA ARG A 52 -4.47 5.96 -15.52
C ARG A 52 -3.24 6.76 -15.09
N HIS A 53 -3.37 7.61 -14.07
CA HIS A 53 -2.24 8.37 -13.53
C HIS A 53 -1.10 7.45 -13.09
N PHE A 54 -1.42 6.34 -12.41
CA PHE A 54 -0.44 5.36 -11.93
C PHE A 54 0.02 4.38 -13.03
N GLU A 55 -0.76 4.22 -14.09
CA GLU A 55 -0.36 3.47 -15.30
C GLU A 55 0.71 4.24 -16.07
N GLU A 56 0.56 5.56 -16.22
CA GLU A 56 1.50 6.44 -16.91
C GLU A 56 2.90 6.41 -16.26
N MET A 57 2.96 6.22 -14.94
CA MET A 57 4.21 6.07 -14.19
C MET A 57 5.04 4.85 -14.63
N TRP A 58 4.46 3.87 -15.31
CA TRP A 58 5.17 2.71 -15.83
C TRP A 58 6.27 3.09 -16.84
N SER A 59 6.08 4.18 -17.57
CA SER A 59 7.10 4.73 -18.48
C SER A 59 8.31 5.30 -17.74
N ARG A 60 8.15 5.61 -16.45
CA ARG A 60 9.16 6.26 -15.59
C ARG A 60 9.89 5.28 -14.67
N ARG A 61 9.81 3.97 -14.91
CA ARG A 61 10.45 2.93 -14.09
C ARG A 61 11.98 2.99 -14.00
N HIS A 62 12.62 3.89 -14.72
CA HIS A 62 14.04 4.23 -14.50
C HIS A 62 14.24 5.02 -13.20
N GLU A 63 13.19 5.62 -12.64
CA GLU A 63 13.20 6.29 -11.33
C GLU A 63 12.89 5.27 -10.22
N PRO A 64 13.69 5.19 -9.14
CA PRO A 64 13.49 4.23 -8.05
C PRO A 64 12.07 4.26 -7.44
N LEU A 65 11.52 5.46 -7.21
CA LEU A 65 10.16 5.64 -6.68
C LEU A 65 9.09 5.02 -7.61
N ARG A 66 9.31 5.02 -8.93
CA ARG A 66 8.34 4.53 -9.91
C ARG A 66 8.59 3.07 -10.30
N PHE A 67 9.77 2.55 -10.00
CA PHE A 67 10.10 1.14 -10.18
C PHE A 67 9.39 0.26 -9.15
N SER A 68 9.40 0.62 -7.87
CA SER A 68 8.73 -0.14 -6.81
C SER A 68 7.22 -0.26 -7.07
N GLY A 69 6.68 -1.46 -6.89
CA GLY A 69 5.27 -1.76 -6.93
C GLY A 69 4.46 -1.12 -5.79
N VAL A 70 5.13 -0.69 -4.71
CA VAL A 70 4.53 0.08 -3.61
C VAL A 70 4.66 1.58 -3.90
N TRP A 71 5.89 2.05 -4.05
CA TRP A 71 6.16 3.49 -4.13
C TRP A 71 5.70 4.12 -5.45
N ARG A 72 5.38 3.34 -6.49
CA ARG A 72 4.72 3.88 -7.69
C ARG A 72 3.39 4.57 -7.38
N PHE A 73 2.79 4.27 -6.23
CA PHE A 73 1.58 4.90 -5.69
C PHE A 73 1.88 5.98 -4.64
N HIS A 74 3.06 6.61 -4.68
CA HIS A 74 3.52 7.61 -3.70
C HIS A 74 2.52 8.74 -3.45
N GLU A 75 1.73 9.13 -4.44
CA GLU A 75 0.66 10.12 -4.31
C GLU A 75 -0.44 9.72 -3.29
N LEU A 76 -0.56 8.43 -2.96
CA LEU A 76 -1.44 7.89 -1.92
C LEU A 76 -0.75 7.79 -0.55
N LEU A 77 0.56 8.07 -0.49
CA LEU A 77 1.41 8.01 0.70
C LEU A 77 2.06 9.39 0.98
N PRO A 78 1.28 10.49 1.08
CA PRO A 78 1.78 11.87 1.15
C PRO A 78 2.56 12.20 2.43
N PHE A 79 2.54 11.31 3.42
CA PHE A 79 3.33 11.42 4.65
C PHE A 79 4.79 10.98 4.46
N ALA A 80 5.10 10.18 3.43
CA ALA A 80 6.46 9.76 3.12
C ALA A 80 7.11 10.79 2.18
N LYS A 81 8.17 11.47 2.63
CA LYS A 81 8.91 12.38 1.73
C LYS A 81 9.76 11.56 0.75
N PRO A 82 9.83 11.88 -0.54
CA PRO A 82 10.59 11.11 -1.52
C PRO A 82 12.05 10.86 -1.11
N GLU A 83 12.69 11.81 -0.42
CA GLU A 83 14.09 11.70 0.01
C GLU A 83 14.28 10.73 1.20
N THR A 84 13.19 10.34 1.84
CA THR A 84 13.16 9.40 2.98
C THR A 84 12.73 7.99 2.59
N VAL A 85 12.33 7.79 1.33
CA VAL A 85 11.87 6.50 0.82
C VAL A 85 13.05 5.54 0.67
N VAL A 86 12.89 4.33 1.20
CA VAL A 86 13.81 3.21 1.00
C VAL A 86 13.08 2.13 0.21
N THR A 87 13.72 1.61 -0.82
CA THR A 87 13.14 0.56 -1.67
C THR A 87 14.21 -0.31 -2.29
N VAL A 88 13.87 -1.58 -2.51
CA VAL A 88 14.67 -2.55 -3.27
C VAL A 88 13.94 -2.98 -4.55
N GLY A 89 12.84 -2.32 -4.89
CA GLY A 89 12.04 -2.61 -6.09
C GLY A 89 10.96 -3.69 -5.90
N GLU A 90 10.56 -3.94 -4.65
CA GLU A 90 9.47 -4.83 -4.23
C GLU A 90 8.12 -4.51 -4.92
N GLY A 91 7.15 -5.43 -4.82
CA GLY A 91 5.77 -5.27 -5.29
C GLY A 91 5.56 -5.47 -6.80
N GLN A 92 6.59 -5.84 -7.55
CA GLN A 92 6.50 -6.13 -9.01
C GLN A 92 6.28 -7.63 -9.27
N THR A 93 5.35 -8.22 -8.54
CA THR A 93 5.13 -9.67 -8.48
C THR A 93 4.27 -10.15 -9.66
N LEU A 94 4.47 -11.41 -10.06
CA LEU A 94 3.77 -12.02 -11.20
C LEU A 94 2.30 -12.30 -10.86
N LEU A 95 1.37 -11.82 -11.69
CA LEU A 95 -0.03 -12.26 -11.70
C LEU A 95 -0.20 -13.39 -12.72
N GLN A 96 -0.06 -14.63 -12.29
CA GLN A 96 -0.06 -15.80 -13.18
C GLN A 96 -1.46 -16.37 -13.34
N GLN A 97 -1.95 -16.48 -14.58
CA GLN A 97 -3.16 -17.27 -14.87
C GLN A 97 -2.88 -18.76 -14.60
N ALA A 98 -3.74 -19.43 -13.84
CA ALA A 98 -3.53 -20.79 -13.37
C ALA A 98 -4.70 -21.73 -13.74
N ASP A 99 -4.81 -22.05 -15.03
CA ASP A 99 -5.92 -22.85 -15.56
C ASP A 99 -6.03 -24.26 -14.97
N SER A 100 -4.91 -24.91 -14.65
CA SER A 100 -4.93 -26.25 -14.03
C SER A 100 -5.52 -26.23 -12.61
N VAL A 101 -5.23 -25.17 -11.85
CA VAL A 101 -5.83 -24.95 -10.53
C VAL A 101 -7.29 -24.55 -10.68
N ALA A 102 -7.63 -23.75 -11.69
CA ALA A 102 -9.01 -23.39 -12.00
C ALA A 102 -9.87 -24.64 -12.21
N GLU A 103 -9.41 -25.57 -13.05
CA GLU A 103 -10.09 -26.85 -13.28
C GLU A 103 -10.23 -27.68 -11.99
N PHE A 104 -9.16 -27.78 -11.21
CA PHE A 104 -9.16 -28.52 -9.95
C PHE A 104 -10.19 -27.99 -8.94
N VAL A 105 -10.39 -26.67 -8.86
CA VAL A 105 -11.31 -26.03 -7.90
C VAL A 105 -12.69 -25.69 -8.47
N GLY A 106 -12.98 -26.10 -9.71
CA GLY A 106 -14.28 -25.87 -10.36
C GLY A 106 -14.52 -24.43 -10.82
N VAL A 107 -13.45 -23.71 -11.16
CA VAL A 107 -13.47 -22.35 -11.73
C VAL A 107 -13.19 -22.42 -13.22
N ASP A 108 -13.87 -21.58 -14.01
CA ASP A 108 -13.63 -21.48 -15.45
C ASP A 108 -12.17 -21.12 -15.76
N ARG A 109 -11.64 -21.71 -16.84
CA ARG A 109 -10.31 -21.38 -17.36
C ARG A 109 -10.22 -19.89 -17.68
N GLY A 110 -9.06 -19.28 -17.44
CA GLY A 110 -8.89 -17.83 -17.59
C GLY A 110 -9.59 -16.96 -16.54
N ARG A 111 -10.18 -17.55 -15.49
CA ARG A 111 -10.81 -16.81 -14.39
C ARG A 111 -10.08 -16.92 -13.06
N LEU A 112 -9.06 -17.77 -12.96
CA LEU A 112 -8.23 -17.92 -11.76
C LEU A 112 -6.81 -17.42 -12.02
N TYR A 113 -6.36 -16.52 -11.14
CA TYR A 113 -5.03 -15.95 -11.16
C TYR A 113 -4.38 -16.08 -9.78
N LEU A 114 -3.07 -16.30 -9.77
CA LEU A 114 -2.26 -16.36 -8.56
C LEU A 114 -1.26 -15.20 -8.59
N GLN A 115 -1.36 -14.29 -7.61
CA GLN A 115 -0.39 -13.22 -7.41
C GLN A 115 0.77 -13.77 -6.59
N TYR A 116 1.96 -13.91 -7.19
CA TYR A 116 3.06 -14.61 -6.54
C TYR A 116 3.94 -13.67 -5.70
N GLU A 117 3.42 -13.29 -4.54
CA GLU A 117 4.09 -12.38 -3.59
C GLU A 117 5.40 -12.91 -2.99
N GLY A 118 5.67 -14.21 -3.13
CA GLY A 118 6.95 -14.82 -2.75
C GLY A 118 8.11 -14.47 -3.69
N MET A 119 7.86 -13.78 -4.82
CA MET A 119 8.91 -13.30 -5.72
C MET A 119 9.46 -11.91 -5.34
N ASN A 120 8.99 -11.34 -4.22
CA ASN A 120 9.62 -10.16 -3.65
C ASN A 120 11.06 -10.46 -3.17
N PRO A 121 11.92 -9.45 -3.02
CA PRO A 121 13.35 -9.63 -2.72
C PRO A 121 13.69 -10.53 -1.51
N SER A 122 12.91 -10.50 -0.43
CA SER A 122 13.10 -11.37 0.75
C SER A 122 12.43 -12.74 0.63
N GLY A 123 11.70 -12.98 -0.45
CA GLY A 123 10.86 -14.17 -0.62
C GLY A 123 9.48 -14.05 0.05
N SER A 124 9.05 -12.84 0.43
CA SER A 124 7.83 -12.63 1.22
C SER A 124 7.07 -11.36 0.83
N PHE A 125 5.73 -11.42 0.93
CA PHE A 125 4.85 -10.25 0.75
C PHE A 125 5.13 -9.12 1.73
N LYS A 126 5.85 -9.41 2.83
CA LYS A 126 6.19 -8.44 3.86
C LYS A 126 7.05 -7.29 3.35
N ASP A 127 7.79 -7.48 2.26
CA ASP A 127 8.58 -6.42 1.65
C ASP A 127 7.72 -5.22 1.26
N ASN A 128 6.44 -5.44 0.91
CA ASN A 128 5.54 -4.36 0.53
C ASN A 128 5.19 -3.41 1.70
N GLY A 129 5.44 -3.82 2.95
CA GLY A 129 5.08 -3.06 4.15
C GLY A 129 6.24 -2.76 5.10
N MET A 130 7.46 -3.17 4.77
CA MET A 130 8.68 -2.91 5.54
C MET A 130 9.38 -1.64 5.06
#